data_AF-A0A9D2DL44-F1
#
_entry.id   AF-A0A9D2DL44-F1
#
_cell.length_a   1.000
_cell.length_b   1.000
_cell.length_c   1.000
_cell.angle_alpha   90.00
_cell.angle_beta   90.00
_cell.angle_gamma   90.00
#
_symmetry.space_group_name_H-M   'P 1'
#
loop_
_entity.id
_entity.type
_entity.pdbx_description
1 polymer ?
#
loop_
_entity_poly.entity_id
_entity_poly.type
_entity_poly.pdbx_seq_one_letter_code
_entity_poly.pdbx_strand_id
1 'polypeptide(L)'
;MFCNNCGSQQKDGAKFCTVCGAPLMQAASATPVDPVLPVQKNARAQRPRSGNGPVVAAVVLVVLAVASVVGVAALMTDCFGFTKPAEEAPVVASPQDSTTQTPQAEPKPQAEAPAAPEVRASVQEYSWEELSQISALISAAGSDAEATEVAASYHLCNADGTLDGTQTKQLVLADGTSVTMQILGFNHDERADGAGRAGITFGSRGIVGTHAMNADDSTSGGWRDSSLRAWMNDDLLAQLPDDVAAAIVPVTKYANATGETTDPASVVATTDTLWAPAYAELGGHMDIADDPHDDVYNAEGSQYQLYADLGASWDTPNDILAISGVERWWERTADPMDGRYFMCVGEDGTPWYAHTPKNEFGVVMCFCV
;
A
#
# COMPACT_ATOMS: atom_id res chain seq x y z
N MET A 1 40.26 3.82 6.41
CA MET A 1 39.46 2.56 6.33
C MET A 1 38.26 2.73 5.38
N PHE A 2 37.69 1.67 4.82
CA PHE A 2 36.48 1.77 3.97
C PHE A 2 35.24 1.30 4.72
N CYS A 3 34.08 1.91 4.46
CA CYS A 3 32.82 1.48 5.06
C CYS A 3 32.36 0.16 4.43
N ASN A 4 32.09 -0.86 5.24
CA ASN A 4 31.60 -2.16 4.74
C ASN A 4 30.17 -2.10 4.19
N ASN A 5 29.40 -1.07 4.54
CA ASN A 5 28.01 -0.94 4.09
C ASN A 5 27.91 -0.19 2.73
N CYS A 6 28.66 0.90 2.54
CA CYS A 6 28.54 1.73 1.33
C CYS A 6 29.85 1.93 0.55
N GLY A 7 30.96 1.31 0.97
CA GLY A 7 32.25 1.36 0.27
C GLY A 7 32.99 2.70 0.33
N SER A 8 32.43 3.73 0.97
CA SER A 8 33.08 5.05 1.04
C SER A 8 34.37 5.04 1.87
N GLN A 9 35.38 5.81 1.46
CA GLN A 9 36.63 5.96 2.19
C GLN A 9 36.44 6.88 3.39
N GLN A 10 36.85 6.42 4.57
CA GLN A 10 36.66 7.09 5.85
C GLN A 10 38.00 7.50 6.45
N LYS A 11 38.00 8.64 7.15
CA LYS A 11 39.18 9.14 7.89
C LYS A 11 39.57 8.15 8.98
N ASP A 12 40.87 8.00 9.21
CA ASP A 12 41.37 7.06 10.22
C ASP A 12 40.90 7.45 11.62
N GLY A 13 40.29 6.49 12.32
CA GLY A 13 39.67 6.69 13.64
C GLY A 13 38.18 7.09 13.63
N ALA A 14 37.53 7.16 12.46
CA ALA A 14 36.09 7.41 12.38
C ALA A 14 35.28 6.25 12.99
N LYS A 15 34.36 6.57 13.92
CA LYS A 15 33.47 5.58 14.56
C LYS A 15 32.25 5.22 13.71
N PHE A 16 31.81 6.16 12.86
CA PHE A 16 30.64 6.02 11.99
C PHE A 16 30.98 6.55 10.59
N CYS A 17 30.33 5.99 9.57
CA CYS A 17 30.45 6.43 8.19
C CYS A 17 29.79 7.79 8.01
N THR A 18 30.53 8.76 7.47
CA THR A 18 29.99 10.11 7.21
C THR A 18 29.02 10.17 6.03
N VAL A 19 28.85 9.07 5.28
CA VAL A 19 28.00 9.00 4.10
C VAL A 19 26.70 8.26 4.40
N CYS A 20 26.76 7.08 5.04
CA CYS A 20 25.57 6.27 5.32
C CYS A 20 25.29 6.06 6.80
N GLY A 21 26.07 6.65 7.71
CA GLY A 21 25.87 6.55 9.16
C GLY A 21 26.28 5.22 9.80
N ALA A 22 26.64 4.20 9.02
CA ALA A 22 26.97 2.87 9.55
C ALA A 22 28.20 2.88 10.49
N PRO A 23 28.18 2.16 11.62
CA PRO A 23 29.32 2.03 12.53
C PRO A 23 30.50 1.32 11.85
N LEU A 24 31.72 1.78 12.10
CA LEU A 24 32.94 1.34 11.40
C LEU A 24 33.86 0.45 12.24
N MET A 25 33.55 0.21 13.52
CA MET A 25 34.34 -0.67 14.38
C MET A 25 33.48 -1.78 15.01
N GLN A 26 33.93 -3.01 14.82
CA GLN A 26 33.38 -4.21 15.45
C GLN A 26 34.01 -4.40 16.84
N ALA A 27 33.19 -4.56 17.88
CA ALA A 27 33.67 -4.92 19.21
C ALA A 27 34.16 -6.38 19.21
N ALA A 28 35.32 -6.60 19.81
CA ALA A 28 36.01 -7.88 19.87
C ALA A 28 35.23 -8.95 20.66
N SER A 29 35.41 -10.19 20.22
CA SER A 29 34.75 -11.42 20.68
C SER A 29 35.21 -11.93 22.05
N ALA A 30 34.27 -12.61 22.72
CA ALA A 30 34.40 -13.85 23.52
C ALA A 30 34.99 -13.84 24.95
N THR A 31 34.19 -14.37 25.88
CA THR A 31 34.62 -15.33 26.93
C THR A 31 33.50 -16.36 27.23
N PRO A 32 33.82 -17.54 27.79
CA PRO A 32 33.24 -18.83 27.40
C PRO A 32 32.16 -19.40 28.34
N VAL A 33 31.46 -20.40 27.78
CA VAL A 33 30.37 -21.21 28.34
C VAL A 33 30.92 -22.34 29.22
N ASP A 34 30.25 -22.62 30.35
CA ASP A 34 30.41 -23.85 31.15
C ASP A 34 29.07 -24.63 31.23
N PRO A 35 29.08 -25.96 31.49
CA PRO A 35 28.13 -26.89 30.88
C PRO A 35 26.88 -27.28 31.70
N VAL A 36 25.92 -27.79 30.91
CA VAL A 36 24.60 -28.40 31.14
C VAL A 36 24.43 -29.31 32.36
N LEU A 37 23.25 -29.23 32.99
CA LEU A 37 22.55 -30.38 33.58
C LEU A 37 21.08 -30.44 33.09
N PRO A 38 20.52 -31.61 32.73
CA PRO A 38 19.21 -31.74 32.10
C PRO A 38 18.11 -32.10 33.11
N VAL A 39 16.93 -31.47 33.04
CA VAL A 39 15.71 -31.99 33.68
C VAL A 39 14.47 -31.82 32.78
N GLN A 40 14.08 -32.98 32.24
CA GLN A 40 12.74 -33.56 32.09
C GLN A 40 11.59 -32.77 31.45
N LYS A 41 11.14 -33.38 30.33
CA LYS A 41 9.81 -33.29 29.72
C LYS A 41 8.73 -33.53 30.77
N ASN A 42 7.79 -32.60 30.90
CA ASN A 42 6.46 -32.88 31.42
C ASN A 42 5.42 -32.40 30.43
N ALA A 43 4.51 -33.32 30.12
CA ALA A 43 3.41 -33.17 29.20
C ALA A 43 2.28 -32.31 29.83
N ARG A 44 1.69 -31.49 28.95
CA ARG A 44 0.27 -31.11 28.84
C ARG A 44 -0.51 -30.76 30.13
N ALA A 45 -0.99 -29.53 30.18
CA ALA A 45 -2.30 -29.22 30.75
C ALA A 45 -2.97 -28.12 29.92
N GLN A 46 -3.86 -28.53 29.00
CA GLN A 46 -4.87 -27.65 28.43
C GLN A 46 -5.77 -27.18 29.58
N ARG A 47 -6.05 -25.87 29.66
CA ARG A 47 -7.12 -25.33 30.50
C ARG A 47 -8.33 -24.93 29.65
N PRO A 48 -9.55 -25.10 30.18
CA PRO A 48 -10.77 -25.12 29.39
C PRO A 48 -11.29 -23.72 29.05
N ARG A 49 -12.00 -23.64 27.92
CA ARG A 49 -12.89 -22.55 27.51
C ARG A 49 -14.03 -22.39 28.54
N SER A 50 -14.33 -21.15 28.92
CA SER A 50 -15.61 -20.70 29.47
C SER A 50 -15.95 -19.40 28.73
N GLY A 51 -17.06 -19.19 28.04
CA GLY A 51 -18.43 -19.60 28.36
C GLY A 51 -19.22 -18.33 28.71
N ASN A 52 -19.99 -17.83 27.73
CA ASN A 52 -20.68 -16.54 27.64
C ASN A 52 -21.51 -16.07 28.86
N GLY A 53 -21.64 -14.74 29.01
CA GLY A 53 -22.67 -14.04 29.79
C GLY A 53 -22.72 -12.53 29.46
N PRO A 54 -23.88 -11.84 29.58
CA PRO A 54 -24.33 -10.88 28.57
C PRO A 54 -23.97 -9.40 28.82
N VAL A 55 -23.92 -8.68 27.70
CA VAL A 55 -23.89 -7.21 27.57
C VAL A 55 -25.20 -6.61 28.10
N VAL A 56 -25.10 -5.55 28.90
CA VAL A 56 -26.21 -4.64 29.20
C VAL A 56 -25.81 -3.23 28.78
N ALA A 57 -26.46 -2.76 27.72
CA ALA A 57 -26.37 -1.41 27.19
C ALA A 57 -27.08 -0.40 28.09
N ALA A 58 -26.48 0.76 28.30
CA ALA A 58 -27.14 1.93 28.86
C ALA A 58 -27.08 3.06 27.82
N VAL A 59 -28.12 3.14 26.99
CA VAL A 59 -28.39 4.27 26.08
C VAL A 59 -29.20 5.30 26.85
N VAL A 60 -28.66 6.49 27.07
CA VAL A 60 -29.42 7.65 27.56
C VAL A 60 -29.62 8.61 26.39
N LEU A 61 -30.86 8.66 25.91
CA LEU A 61 -31.40 9.65 24.98
C LEU A 61 -31.47 11.03 25.66
N VAL A 62 -30.89 12.05 25.03
CA VAL A 62 -31.33 13.45 25.21
C VAL A 62 -31.61 14.04 23.84
N VAL A 63 -32.89 14.00 23.47
CA VAL A 63 -33.47 14.77 22.37
C VAL A 63 -33.98 16.08 22.97
N LEU A 64 -33.44 17.22 22.53
CA LEU A 64 -34.17 18.48 22.56
C LEU A 64 -34.04 19.17 21.21
N ALA A 65 -35.20 19.27 20.57
CA ALA A 65 -35.46 19.99 19.34
C ALA A 65 -35.42 21.50 19.55
N VAL A 66 -34.89 22.24 18.58
CA VAL A 66 -35.41 23.57 18.24
C VAL A 66 -35.47 23.68 16.72
N ALA A 67 -36.70 23.65 16.21
CA ALA A 67 -37.02 23.99 14.83
C ALA A 67 -37.18 25.51 14.67
N SER A 68 -36.92 25.94 13.43
CA SER A 68 -37.54 27.07 12.72
C SER A 68 -37.27 28.52 13.18
N VAL A 69 -36.56 29.27 12.34
CA VAL A 69 -37.07 30.54 11.80
C VAL A 69 -36.73 30.64 10.31
N VAL A 70 -37.77 30.69 9.49
CA VAL A 70 -37.74 31.03 8.06
C VAL A 70 -37.80 32.55 7.91
N GLY A 71 -36.89 33.11 7.11
CA GLY A 71 -37.07 34.26 6.21
C GLY A 71 -37.37 35.65 6.79
N VAL A 72 -36.68 36.67 6.26
CA VAL A 72 -37.28 37.86 5.59
C VAL A 72 -36.17 38.88 5.19
N ALA A 73 -36.15 39.19 3.89
CA ALA A 73 -35.87 40.45 3.18
C ALA A 73 -34.67 41.39 3.52
N ALA A 74 -33.81 41.52 2.50
CA ALA A 74 -33.45 42.73 1.74
C ALA A 74 -33.29 44.14 2.39
N LEU A 75 -32.18 44.77 1.95
CA LEU A 75 -31.86 46.21 1.74
C LEU A 75 -31.06 47.00 2.80
N MET A 76 -29.89 47.50 2.33
CA MET A 76 -29.30 48.86 2.42
C MET A 76 -27.79 48.79 2.72
N THR A 77 -26.90 48.92 1.73
CA THR A 77 -26.26 50.14 1.18
C THR A 77 -24.98 50.60 1.92
N ASP A 78 -23.87 50.47 1.18
CA ASP A 78 -22.60 51.21 1.12
C ASP A 78 -21.75 51.48 2.36
N CYS A 79 -20.47 51.06 2.26
CA CYS A 79 -19.31 51.93 2.49
C CYS A 79 -17.99 51.32 1.97
N PHE A 80 -17.28 52.13 1.16
CA PHE A 80 -15.85 52.08 0.75
C PHE A 80 -15.39 51.19 -0.42
N GLY A 81 -15.39 51.81 -1.61
CA GLY A 81 -14.45 51.52 -2.68
C GLY A 81 -13.14 52.31 -2.55
N PHE A 82 -12.06 51.73 -3.06
CA PHE A 82 -10.83 52.42 -3.44
C PHE A 82 -10.38 51.91 -4.81
N THR A 83 -10.65 52.69 -5.85
CA THR A 83 -9.98 52.62 -7.16
C THR A 83 -9.06 53.83 -7.28
N LYS A 84 -7.84 53.62 -7.79
CA LYS A 84 -6.84 54.67 -8.00
C LYS A 84 -6.78 55.00 -9.50
N PRO A 85 -6.70 56.28 -9.92
CA PRO A 85 -6.82 56.67 -11.32
C PRO A 85 -5.48 56.70 -12.07
N ALA A 86 -5.58 56.52 -13.39
CA ALA A 86 -4.54 56.76 -14.39
C ALA A 86 -4.47 58.25 -14.77
N GLU A 87 -3.27 58.69 -15.17
CA GLU A 87 -2.97 60.03 -15.68
C GLU A 87 -2.32 59.92 -17.06
N GLU A 88 -2.76 60.76 -18.00
CA GLU A 88 -2.47 60.72 -19.45
C GLU A 88 -1.42 61.77 -19.89
N ALA A 89 -0.63 61.37 -20.90
CA ALA A 89 -0.12 62.15 -22.06
C ALA A 89 1.04 63.17 -21.86
N PRO A 90 1.87 63.49 -22.90
CA PRO A 90 1.50 63.54 -24.33
C PRO A 90 2.54 63.05 -25.38
N VAL A 91 2.09 63.18 -26.64
CA VAL A 91 2.53 62.65 -27.94
C VAL A 91 3.69 63.43 -28.58
N VAL A 92 4.68 62.77 -29.24
CA VAL A 92 5.47 63.33 -30.37
C VAL A 92 5.88 62.22 -31.37
N ALA A 93 5.99 62.62 -32.65
CA ALA A 93 6.01 61.87 -33.92
C ALA A 93 7.21 60.95 -34.24
N SER A 94 6.96 59.98 -35.14
CA SER A 94 7.94 59.15 -35.87
C SER A 94 8.64 59.91 -37.02
N PRO A 95 9.79 59.41 -37.53
CA PRO A 95 9.72 58.62 -38.77
C PRO A 95 10.73 57.45 -38.94
N GLN A 96 10.19 56.39 -39.57
CA GLN A 96 10.73 55.41 -40.54
C GLN A 96 12.04 54.61 -40.39
N ASP A 97 11.88 53.35 -40.82
CA ASP A 97 12.79 52.44 -41.54
C ASP A 97 13.83 51.62 -40.77
N SER A 98 13.55 50.31 -40.63
CA SER A 98 14.35 49.24 -41.27
C SER A 98 13.73 47.87 -41.01
N THR A 99 13.38 47.21 -42.11
CA THR A 99 12.89 45.83 -42.23
C THR A 99 13.85 44.81 -41.62
N THR A 100 13.33 43.88 -40.80
CA THR A 100 13.83 42.50 -40.72
C THR A 100 12.66 41.59 -40.40
N GLN A 101 12.28 40.75 -41.36
CA GLN A 101 11.29 39.69 -41.21
C GLN A 101 11.88 38.57 -40.35
N THR A 102 11.27 38.28 -39.22
CA THR A 102 11.46 37.02 -38.49
C THR A 102 10.29 36.11 -38.86
N PRO A 103 10.49 34.85 -39.29
CA PRO A 103 9.40 33.96 -39.64
C PRO A 103 8.52 33.71 -38.42
N GLN A 104 7.20 33.88 -38.56
CA GLN A 104 6.23 33.43 -37.56
C GLN A 104 6.37 31.92 -37.40
N ALA A 105 6.73 31.48 -36.19
CA ALA A 105 6.56 30.10 -35.79
C ALA A 105 5.07 29.79 -35.74
N GLU A 106 4.64 28.79 -36.50
CA GLU A 106 3.33 28.15 -36.35
C GLU A 106 3.14 27.74 -34.88
N PRO A 107 1.94 27.98 -34.30
CA PRO A 107 1.64 27.46 -32.98
C PRO A 107 1.66 25.93 -33.09
N LYS A 108 2.58 25.30 -32.34
CA LYS A 108 2.57 23.84 -32.16
C LYS A 108 1.18 23.44 -31.64
N PRO A 109 0.57 22.36 -32.17
CA PRO A 109 -0.66 21.83 -31.61
C PRO A 109 -0.43 21.57 -30.13
N GLN A 110 -1.20 22.27 -29.30
CA GLN A 110 -1.28 21.98 -27.88
C GLN A 110 -1.94 20.60 -27.80
N ALA A 111 -1.19 19.61 -27.30
CA ALA A 111 -1.73 18.26 -27.12
C ALA A 111 -3.01 18.38 -26.29
N GLU A 112 -4.14 18.06 -26.92
CA GLU A 112 -5.43 17.99 -26.27
C GLU A 112 -5.28 16.96 -25.14
N ALA A 113 -5.60 17.36 -23.90
CA ALA A 113 -5.57 16.44 -22.78
C ALA A 113 -6.42 15.21 -23.16
N PRO A 114 -5.94 13.98 -22.91
CA PRO A 114 -6.70 12.79 -23.29
C PRO A 114 -8.10 12.90 -22.70
N ALA A 115 -9.11 12.66 -23.53
CA ALA A 115 -10.50 12.68 -23.10
C ALA A 115 -10.68 11.67 -21.96
N ALA A 116 -11.45 12.05 -20.93
CA ALA A 116 -11.74 11.16 -19.81
C ALA A 116 -12.39 9.85 -20.34
N PRO A 117 -12.06 8.68 -19.76
CA PRO A 117 -12.66 7.40 -20.15
C PRO A 117 -14.19 7.43 -20.15
N GLU A 118 -14.79 6.66 -21.04
CA GLU A 118 -16.24 6.41 -21.00
C GLU A 118 -16.59 5.50 -19.81
N VAL A 119 -17.70 5.78 -19.13
CA VAL A 119 -18.18 4.94 -18.02
C VAL A 119 -18.63 3.57 -18.56
N ARG A 120 -18.10 2.49 -17.99
CA ARG A 120 -18.46 1.09 -18.29
C ARG A 120 -19.40 0.53 -17.23
N ALA A 121 -20.07 -0.59 -17.51
CA ALA A 121 -21.02 -1.15 -16.54
C ALA A 121 -20.33 -1.90 -15.37
N SER A 122 -19.07 -2.28 -15.51
CA SER A 122 -18.28 -2.95 -14.47
C SER A 122 -16.78 -2.83 -14.70
N VAL A 123 -15.98 -3.13 -13.67
CA VAL A 123 -14.50 -3.16 -13.75
C VAL A 123 -13.99 -4.06 -14.88
N GLN A 124 -14.65 -5.20 -15.11
CA GLN A 124 -14.29 -6.17 -16.15
C GLN A 124 -14.32 -5.58 -17.57
N GLU A 125 -15.19 -4.59 -17.82
CA GLU A 125 -15.41 -3.99 -19.15
C GLU A 125 -14.40 -2.89 -19.50
N TYR A 126 -13.69 -2.33 -18.51
CA TYR A 126 -12.60 -1.41 -18.79
C TYR A 126 -11.37 -2.15 -19.29
N SER A 127 -10.64 -1.56 -20.24
CA SER A 127 -9.25 -1.92 -20.51
C SER A 127 -8.33 -1.50 -19.35
N TRP A 128 -7.13 -2.08 -19.27
CA TRP A 128 -6.13 -1.67 -18.28
C TRP A 128 -5.65 -0.23 -18.50
N GLU A 129 -5.62 0.23 -19.75
CA GLU A 129 -5.33 1.63 -20.09
C GLU A 129 -6.40 2.58 -19.53
N GLU A 130 -7.69 2.27 -19.71
CA GLU A 130 -8.78 3.08 -19.13
C GLU A 130 -8.73 3.07 -17.60
N LEU A 131 -8.43 1.93 -16.97
CA LEU A 131 -8.27 1.84 -15.52
C LEU A 131 -7.10 2.70 -15.01
N SER A 132 -5.97 2.74 -15.72
CA SER A 132 -4.86 3.63 -15.37
C SER A 132 -5.22 5.10 -15.54
N GLN A 133 -5.97 5.45 -16.59
CA GLN A 133 -6.49 6.82 -16.76
C GLN A 133 -7.45 7.22 -15.63
N ILE A 134 -8.36 6.32 -15.21
CA ILE A 134 -9.25 6.55 -14.06
C ILE A 134 -8.44 6.64 -12.77
N SER A 135 -7.43 5.79 -12.59
CA SER A 135 -6.52 5.86 -11.45
C SER A 135 -5.83 7.22 -11.35
N ALA A 136 -5.38 7.81 -12.46
CA ALA A 136 -4.82 9.15 -12.48
C ALA A 136 -5.84 10.23 -12.04
N LEU A 137 -7.13 10.07 -12.39
CA LEU A 137 -8.19 10.97 -11.91
C LEU A 137 -8.42 10.84 -10.40
N ILE A 138 -8.41 9.61 -9.88
CA ILE A 138 -8.58 9.33 -8.44
C ILE A 138 -7.38 9.87 -7.64
N SER A 139 -6.15 9.66 -8.15
CA SER A 139 -4.90 10.17 -7.57
C SER A 139 -4.85 11.70 -7.53
N ALA A 140 -5.44 12.37 -8.53
CA ALA A 140 -5.49 13.83 -8.61
C ALA A 140 -6.59 14.47 -7.73
N ALA A 141 -7.46 13.69 -7.10
CA ALA A 141 -8.51 14.21 -6.23
C ALA A 141 -7.93 14.91 -4.98
N GLY A 142 -8.61 15.94 -4.48
CA GLY A 142 -8.13 16.76 -3.36
C GLY A 142 -8.27 16.09 -1.99
N SER A 143 -9.02 14.99 -1.89
CA SER A 143 -9.23 14.23 -0.66
C SER A 143 -9.66 12.78 -0.95
N ASP A 144 -9.63 11.92 0.07
CA ASP A 144 -10.10 10.53 -0.03
C ASP A 144 -11.60 10.43 -0.34
N ALA A 145 -12.40 11.38 0.15
CA ALA A 145 -13.82 11.46 -0.16
C ALA A 145 -14.04 11.78 -1.65
N GLU A 146 -13.33 12.77 -2.18
CA GLU A 146 -13.40 13.12 -3.61
C GLU A 146 -12.87 11.96 -4.50
N ALA A 147 -11.80 11.29 -4.06
CA ALA A 147 -11.26 10.12 -4.74
C ALA A 147 -12.30 8.99 -4.83
N THR A 148 -13.04 8.76 -3.74
CA THR A 148 -14.13 7.78 -3.67
C THR A 148 -15.30 8.18 -4.58
N GLU A 149 -15.67 9.47 -4.62
CA GLU A 149 -16.70 9.98 -5.54
C GLU A 149 -16.31 9.76 -7.02
N VAL A 150 -15.04 10.00 -7.37
CA VAL A 150 -14.52 9.70 -8.71
C VAL A 150 -14.63 8.20 -8.99
N ALA A 151 -14.14 7.34 -8.09
CA ALA A 151 -14.22 5.89 -8.25
C ALA A 151 -15.67 5.38 -8.43
N ALA A 152 -16.60 5.89 -7.64
CA ALA A 152 -18.03 5.56 -7.73
C ALA A 152 -18.64 5.99 -9.07
N SER A 153 -18.24 7.15 -9.60
CA SER A 153 -18.73 7.64 -10.90
C SER A 153 -18.35 6.74 -12.09
N TYR A 154 -17.30 5.93 -11.93
CA TYR A 154 -16.82 4.93 -12.89
C TYR A 154 -17.25 3.50 -12.54
N HIS A 155 -18.12 3.29 -11.54
CA HIS A 155 -18.54 1.97 -11.05
C HIS A 155 -17.38 1.09 -10.56
N LEU A 156 -16.36 1.72 -9.96
CA LEU A 156 -15.22 1.00 -9.35
C LEU A 156 -15.46 0.64 -7.88
N CYS A 157 -16.55 1.13 -7.28
CA CYS A 157 -17.05 0.77 -5.96
C CYS A 157 -18.58 0.87 -5.94
N ASN A 158 -19.19 0.48 -4.82
CA ASN A 158 -20.62 0.68 -4.61
C ASN A 158 -20.98 2.17 -4.57
N ALA A 159 -22.27 2.47 -4.72
CA ALA A 159 -22.77 3.85 -4.75
C ALA A 159 -22.52 4.63 -3.44
N ASP A 160 -22.29 3.91 -2.33
CA ASP A 160 -21.92 4.48 -1.03
C ASP A 160 -20.41 4.54 -0.80
N GLY A 161 -19.60 4.18 -1.80
CA GLY A 161 -18.15 4.16 -1.74
C GLY A 161 -17.54 2.86 -1.24
N THR A 162 -18.35 1.89 -0.79
CA THR A 162 -17.84 0.63 -0.22
C THR A 162 -17.39 -0.37 -1.29
N LEU A 163 -16.51 -1.29 -0.89
CA LEU A 163 -16.10 -2.46 -1.67
C LEU A 163 -16.67 -3.73 -1.04
N ASP A 164 -17.29 -4.57 -1.87
CA ASP A 164 -17.89 -5.85 -1.45
C ASP A 164 -17.24 -7.07 -2.13
N GLY A 165 -16.13 -6.85 -2.83
CA GLY A 165 -15.38 -7.87 -3.56
C GLY A 165 -15.99 -8.26 -4.90
N THR A 166 -16.98 -7.51 -5.41
CA THR A 166 -17.55 -7.73 -6.75
C THR A 166 -16.83 -6.94 -7.85
N GLN A 167 -16.09 -5.89 -7.48
CA GLN A 167 -15.33 -5.03 -8.39
C GLN A 167 -14.07 -5.76 -8.88
N THR A 168 -14.28 -6.59 -9.91
CA THR A 168 -13.32 -7.60 -10.36
C THR A 168 -13.06 -7.55 -11.85
N LYS A 169 -11.86 -8.01 -12.25
CA LYS A 169 -11.42 -8.14 -13.63
C LYS A 169 -10.54 -9.36 -13.79
N GLN A 170 -10.78 -10.15 -14.83
CA GLN A 170 -9.93 -11.28 -15.20
C GLN A 170 -8.60 -10.81 -15.77
N LEU A 171 -7.53 -11.46 -15.33
CA LEU A 171 -6.17 -11.36 -15.85
C LEU A 171 -5.72 -12.75 -16.30
N VAL A 172 -5.08 -12.83 -17.46
CA VAL A 172 -4.47 -14.06 -17.98
C VAL A 172 -2.98 -13.81 -18.19
N LEU A 173 -2.15 -14.59 -17.52
CA LEU A 173 -0.70 -14.55 -17.64
C LEU A 173 -0.24 -15.27 -18.93
N ALA A 174 0.98 -14.98 -19.38
CA ALA A 174 1.52 -15.57 -20.61
C ALA A 174 1.70 -17.09 -20.56
N ASP A 175 1.79 -17.69 -19.36
CA ASP A 175 1.79 -19.14 -19.16
C ASP A 175 0.38 -19.79 -19.22
N GLY A 176 -0.66 -18.97 -19.38
CA GLY A 176 -2.06 -19.39 -19.43
C GLY A 176 -2.77 -19.40 -18.08
N THR A 177 -2.10 -19.08 -16.98
CA THR A 177 -2.71 -18.93 -15.65
C THR A 177 -3.74 -17.81 -15.69
N SER A 178 -4.98 -18.12 -15.33
CA SER A 178 -6.09 -17.16 -15.28
C SER A 178 -6.44 -16.87 -13.83
N VAL A 179 -6.42 -15.59 -13.46
CA VAL A 179 -6.68 -15.14 -12.09
C VAL A 179 -7.66 -13.97 -12.08
N THR A 180 -8.52 -13.92 -11.07
CA THR A 180 -9.40 -12.78 -10.84
C THR A 180 -8.63 -11.71 -10.06
N MET A 181 -8.53 -10.50 -10.61
CA MET A 181 -8.08 -9.32 -9.89
C MET A 181 -9.28 -8.63 -9.25
N GLN A 182 -9.13 -8.13 -8.03
CA GLN A 182 -10.13 -7.34 -7.33
C GLN A 182 -9.53 -6.02 -6.84
N ILE A 183 -10.34 -4.97 -6.79
CA ILE A 183 -9.92 -3.69 -6.20
C ILE A 183 -9.81 -3.88 -4.68
N LEU A 184 -8.65 -3.53 -4.12
CA LEU A 184 -8.41 -3.54 -2.67
C LEU A 184 -8.70 -2.19 -2.03
N GLY A 185 -8.51 -1.09 -2.76
CA GLY A 185 -8.80 0.26 -2.29
C GLY A 185 -8.32 1.34 -3.26
N PHE A 186 -8.58 2.58 -2.87
CA PHE A 186 -8.24 3.78 -3.64
C PHE A 186 -7.31 4.68 -2.83
N ASN A 187 -6.38 5.37 -3.50
CA ASN A 187 -5.42 6.28 -2.86
C ASN A 187 -4.79 5.66 -1.60
N HIS A 188 -4.38 4.40 -1.66
CA HIS A 188 -3.83 3.68 -0.51
C HIS A 188 -2.30 3.70 -0.51
N ASP A 189 -1.70 3.30 -1.63
CA ASP A 189 -0.26 3.08 -1.73
C ASP A 189 0.49 4.30 -2.27
N GLU A 190 1.61 4.66 -1.63
CA GLU A 190 2.49 5.74 -2.07
C GLU A 190 3.32 5.33 -3.29
N ARG A 191 3.25 6.11 -4.36
CA ARG A 191 4.05 5.86 -5.57
C ARG A 191 5.52 6.06 -5.28
N ALA A 192 6.35 5.19 -5.86
CA ALA A 192 7.80 5.22 -5.65
C ALA A 192 8.48 6.43 -6.31
N ASP A 193 7.83 7.07 -7.28
CA ASP A 193 8.31 8.29 -7.95
C ASP A 193 8.04 9.58 -7.14
N GLY A 194 7.37 9.47 -5.99
CA GLY A 194 7.04 10.60 -5.12
C GLY A 194 5.93 11.50 -5.66
N ALA A 195 5.16 11.05 -6.65
CA ALA A 195 4.04 11.80 -7.22
C ALA A 195 2.72 11.64 -6.44
N GLY A 196 2.79 11.22 -5.18
CA GLY A 196 1.64 10.97 -4.30
C GLY A 196 1.15 9.52 -4.35
N ARG A 197 -0.11 9.28 -3.97
CA ARG A 197 -0.69 7.93 -3.90
C ARG A 197 -1.22 7.46 -5.26
N ALA A 198 -1.09 6.17 -5.55
CA ALA A 198 -1.71 5.56 -6.72
C ALA A 198 -3.23 5.52 -6.53
N GLY A 199 -3.98 5.74 -7.61
CA GLY A 199 -5.43 5.87 -7.53
C GLY A 199 -6.13 4.54 -7.23
N ILE A 200 -5.63 3.42 -7.75
CA ILE A 200 -6.25 2.10 -7.60
C ILE A 200 -5.20 1.05 -7.21
N THR A 201 -5.48 0.28 -6.16
CA THR A 201 -4.72 -0.91 -5.80
C THR A 201 -5.52 -2.17 -6.14
N PHE A 202 -4.89 -3.11 -6.86
CA PHE A 202 -5.44 -4.43 -7.17
C PHE A 202 -4.75 -5.53 -6.36
N GLY A 203 -5.50 -6.59 -6.06
CA GLY A 203 -4.99 -7.84 -5.50
C GLY A 203 -5.65 -9.04 -6.17
N SER A 204 -4.93 -10.15 -6.29
CA SER A 204 -5.49 -11.36 -6.90
C SER A 204 -6.38 -12.13 -5.90
N ARG A 205 -7.61 -12.44 -6.31
CA ARG A 205 -8.52 -13.35 -5.61
C ARG A 205 -8.25 -14.80 -6.04
N GLY A 206 -7.05 -15.26 -5.73
CA GLY A 206 -6.47 -16.51 -6.21
C GLY A 206 -4.95 -16.44 -6.21
N ILE A 207 -4.32 -17.58 -6.50
CA ILE A 207 -2.86 -17.67 -6.57
C ILE A 207 -2.38 -17.58 -8.02
N VAL A 208 -1.27 -16.87 -8.24
CA VAL A 208 -0.60 -16.79 -9.56
C VAL A 208 0.49 -17.85 -9.73
N GLY A 209 0.68 -18.68 -8.72
CA GLY A 209 1.69 -19.72 -8.67
C GLY A 209 1.99 -20.12 -7.23
N THR A 210 2.94 -21.03 -7.08
CA THR A 210 3.52 -21.39 -5.78
C THR A 210 5.00 -21.06 -5.78
N HIS A 211 5.51 -20.55 -4.66
CA HIS A 211 6.92 -20.23 -4.51
C HIS A 211 7.30 -20.29 -3.03
N ALA A 212 8.57 -20.58 -2.73
CA ALA A 212 9.10 -20.44 -1.38
C ALA A 212 9.37 -18.96 -1.07
N MET A 213 9.24 -18.51 0.17
CA MET A 213 9.68 -17.15 0.50
C MET A 213 11.19 -17.00 0.22
N ASN A 214 11.98 -18.00 0.66
CA ASN A 214 13.43 -18.08 0.47
C ASN A 214 13.88 -19.49 0.04
N ALA A 215 15.07 -19.57 -0.58
CA ALA A 215 15.66 -20.85 -0.97
C ALA A 215 16.15 -21.69 0.24
N ASP A 216 16.36 -21.04 1.38
CA ASP A 216 16.68 -21.63 2.67
C ASP A 216 15.66 -21.21 3.75
N ASP A 217 15.88 -21.66 4.98
CA ASP A 217 14.98 -21.34 6.11
C ASP A 217 15.31 -19.98 6.77
N SER A 218 16.11 -19.12 6.13
CA SER A 218 16.49 -17.81 6.69
C SER A 218 15.39 -16.76 6.51
N THR A 219 15.19 -15.94 7.53
CA THR A 219 14.37 -14.72 7.48
C THR A 219 15.20 -13.45 7.34
N SER A 220 16.54 -13.59 7.25
CA SER A 220 17.46 -12.45 7.21
C SER A 220 17.16 -11.55 6.01
N GLY A 221 16.97 -10.26 6.28
CA GLY A 221 16.64 -9.28 5.25
C GLY A 221 15.14 -9.19 4.92
N GLY A 222 14.31 -10.06 5.50
CA GLY A 222 12.85 -10.03 5.35
C GLY A 222 12.40 -10.08 3.89
N TRP A 223 11.29 -9.39 3.61
CA TRP A 223 10.77 -9.23 2.24
C TRP A 223 11.80 -8.63 1.27
N ARG A 224 12.58 -7.64 1.72
CA ARG A 224 13.49 -6.87 0.86
C ARG A 224 14.47 -7.77 0.11
N ASP A 225 15.02 -8.74 0.83
CA ASP A 225 16.07 -9.63 0.34
C ASP A 225 15.50 -11.01 -0.04
N SER A 226 14.17 -11.17 -0.08
CA SER A 226 13.54 -12.48 -0.29
C SER A 226 13.61 -12.95 -1.74
N SER A 227 13.71 -14.28 -1.90
CA SER A 227 13.67 -14.88 -3.24
C SER A 227 12.31 -14.72 -3.92
N LEU A 228 11.22 -14.71 -3.14
CA LEU A 228 9.87 -14.47 -3.63
C LEU A 228 9.73 -13.06 -4.20
N ARG A 229 10.22 -12.02 -3.50
CA ARG A 229 10.16 -10.64 -4.01
C ARG A 229 10.92 -10.48 -5.32
N ALA A 230 12.11 -11.10 -5.41
CA ALA A 230 12.91 -11.10 -6.62
C ALA A 230 12.17 -11.77 -7.79
N TRP A 231 11.60 -12.96 -7.57
CA TRP A 231 10.79 -13.67 -8.56
C TRP A 231 9.55 -12.86 -8.99
N MET A 232 8.85 -12.23 -8.03
CA MET A 232 7.67 -11.41 -8.34
C MET A 232 8.02 -10.22 -9.23
N ASN A 233 9.16 -9.56 -9.02
CA ASN A 233 9.55 -8.36 -9.75
C ASN A 233 10.45 -8.62 -10.97
N ASP A 234 10.65 -9.88 -11.36
CA ASP A 234 11.38 -10.29 -12.55
C ASP A 234 10.56 -11.29 -13.37
N ASP A 235 10.56 -12.56 -12.97
CA ASP A 235 9.91 -13.65 -13.69
C ASP A 235 8.39 -13.49 -13.78
N LEU A 236 7.69 -13.24 -12.66
CA LEU A 236 6.23 -13.06 -12.67
C LEU A 236 5.82 -11.78 -13.41
N LEU A 237 6.58 -10.69 -13.23
CA LEU A 237 6.36 -9.42 -13.92
C LEU A 237 6.45 -9.63 -15.44
N ALA A 238 7.40 -10.44 -15.92
CA ALA A 238 7.54 -10.80 -17.33
C ALA A 238 6.38 -11.68 -17.88
N GLN A 239 5.54 -12.25 -17.01
CA GLN A 239 4.34 -13.01 -17.43
C GLN A 239 3.11 -12.13 -17.61
N LEU A 240 3.16 -10.86 -17.19
CA LEU A 240 2.04 -9.95 -17.38
C LEU A 240 1.85 -9.59 -18.86
N PRO A 241 0.61 -9.48 -19.35
CA PRO A 241 0.32 -8.88 -20.64
C PRO A 241 0.92 -7.46 -20.77
N ASP A 242 1.36 -7.08 -21.96
CA ASP A 242 2.01 -5.80 -22.21
C ASP A 242 1.16 -4.59 -21.78
N ASP A 243 -0.17 -4.66 -21.97
CA ASP A 243 -1.09 -3.60 -21.59
C ASP A 243 -1.25 -3.47 -20.07
N VAL A 244 -1.13 -4.58 -19.33
CA VAL A 244 -1.10 -4.59 -17.86
C VAL A 244 0.23 -4.03 -17.36
N ALA A 245 1.35 -4.55 -17.87
CA ALA A 245 2.68 -4.12 -17.46
C ALA A 245 2.90 -2.62 -17.69
N ALA A 246 2.37 -2.08 -18.79
CA ALA A 246 2.44 -0.64 -19.10
C ALA A 246 1.56 0.24 -18.18
N ALA A 247 0.51 -0.32 -17.58
CA ALA A 247 -0.40 0.39 -16.70
C ALA A 247 0.12 0.44 -15.24
N ILE A 248 1.02 -0.46 -14.84
CA ILE A 248 1.44 -0.57 -13.44
C ILE A 248 2.31 0.61 -13.02
N VAL A 249 2.03 1.12 -11.83
CA VAL A 249 2.83 2.14 -11.16
C VAL A 249 3.57 1.51 -9.98
N PRO A 250 4.92 1.55 -9.94
CA PRO A 250 5.68 1.07 -8.79
C PRO A 250 5.40 1.89 -7.53
N VAL A 251 5.32 1.21 -6.38
CA VAL A 251 4.97 1.80 -5.08
C VAL A 251 6.05 1.53 -4.03
N THR A 252 5.96 2.28 -2.93
CA THR A 252 6.78 2.03 -1.73
C THR A 252 6.04 1.07 -0.81
N LYS A 253 6.65 -0.08 -0.52
CA LYS A 253 6.13 -1.04 0.47
C LYS A 253 7.06 -1.11 1.67
N TYR A 254 6.52 -1.58 2.79
CA TYR A 254 7.24 -1.68 4.06
C TYR A 254 7.17 -3.11 4.57
N ALA A 255 8.28 -3.61 5.12
CA ALA A 255 8.36 -4.91 5.75
C ALA A 255 9.51 -4.98 6.77
N ASN A 256 9.32 -5.75 7.83
CA ASN A 256 10.35 -6.11 8.79
C ASN A 256 11.50 -6.87 8.11
N ALA A 257 12.71 -6.31 8.16
CA ALA A 257 13.91 -6.91 7.59
C ALA A 257 14.80 -7.65 8.61
N THR A 258 14.40 -7.67 9.89
CA THR A 258 15.19 -8.25 10.98
C THR A 258 14.74 -9.66 11.36
N GLY A 259 13.46 -9.98 11.19
CA GLY A 259 12.86 -11.19 11.76
C GLY A 259 12.41 -10.91 13.20
N GLU A 260 12.87 -11.67 14.18
CA GLU A 260 12.47 -11.49 15.59
C GLU A 260 12.88 -10.11 16.13
N THR A 261 11.91 -9.25 16.48
CA THR A 261 12.16 -7.88 16.93
C THR A 261 10.89 -7.24 17.49
N THR A 262 11.06 -6.27 18.39
CA THR A 262 9.99 -5.37 18.86
C THR A 262 10.24 -3.92 18.45
N ASP A 263 11.27 -3.66 17.64
CA ASP A 263 11.65 -2.31 17.21
C ASP A 263 11.02 -2.02 15.84
N PRO A 264 10.04 -1.11 15.71
CA PRO A 264 9.45 -0.77 14.41
C PRO A 264 10.47 -0.14 13.44
N ALA A 265 11.63 0.34 13.91
CA ALA A 265 12.71 0.79 13.02
C ALA A 265 13.35 -0.36 12.22
N SER A 266 13.04 -1.62 12.54
CA SER A 266 13.39 -2.80 11.74
C SER A 266 12.62 -2.90 10.42
N VAL A 267 11.50 -2.18 10.30
CA VAL A 267 10.69 -2.11 9.09
C VAL A 267 11.37 -1.19 8.09
N VAL A 268 11.65 -1.72 6.89
CA VAL A 268 12.36 -1.01 5.83
C VAL A 268 11.50 -0.87 4.59
N ALA A 269 11.75 0.19 3.83
CA ALA A 269 11.07 0.46 2.58
C ALA A 269 11.68 -0.33 1.40
N THR A 270 10.82 -0.79 0.49
CA THR A 270 11.15 -1.36 -0.82
C THR A 270 10.39 -0.63 -1.92
N THR A 271 10.96 -0.58 -3.12
CA THR A 271 10.24 -0.17 -4.33
C THR A 271 9.80 -1.43 -5.06
N ASP A 272 8.49 -1.65 -5.14
CA ASP A 272 7.89 -2.86 -5.68
C ASP A 272 6.93 -2.52 -6.83
N THR A 273 7.04 -3.29 -7.92
CA THR A 273 6.08 -3.26 -9.03
C THR A 273 4.97 -4.28 -8.75
N LEU A 274 5.36 -5.48 -8.32
CA LEU A 274 4.47 -6.52 -7.80
C LEU A 274 4.85 -6.85 -6.34
N TRP A 275 3.85 -7.07 -5.48
CA TRP A 275 4.10 -7.46 -4.08
C TRP A 275 3.07 -8.45 -3.55
N ALA A 276 3.44 -9.16 -2.47
CA ALA A 276 2.50 -9.86 -1.60
C ALA A 276 2.03 -8.92 -0.48
N PRO A 277 0.75 -8.98 -0.06
CA PRO A 277 0.24 -8.10 1.00
C PRO A 277 0.96 -8.38 2.33
N ALA A 278 1.03 -7.35 3.18
CA ALA A 278 1.51 -7.51 4.56
C ALA A 278 0.34 -7.83 5.47
N TYR A 279 0.66 -8.37 6.63
CA TYR A 279 -0.28 -8.70 7.69
C TYR A 279 -1.26 -7.56 8.01
N ALA A 280 -0.75 -6.36 8.30
CA ALA A 280 -1.55 -5.20 8.66
C ALA A 280 -2.48 -4.75 7.52
N GLU A 281 -2.13 -5.07 6.28
CA GLU A 281 -2.95 -4.73 5.11
C GLU A 281 -4.15 -5.66 4.96
N LEU A 282 -4.10 -6.86 5.54
CA LEU A 282 -5.16 -7.86 5.51
C LEU A 282 -6.05 -7.77 6.74
N GLY A 283 -5.45 -7.97 7.92
CA GLY A 283 -6.15 -8.11 9.19
C GLY A 283 -6.32 -6.81 9.97
N GLY A 284 -5.71 -5.72 9.49
CA GLY A 284 -5.79 -4.40 10.09
C GLY A 284 -4.86 -4.19 11.28
N HIS A 285 -5.17 -3.15 12.06
CA HIS A 285 -4.34 -2.72 13.17
C HIS A 285 -4.37 -3.74 14.32
N MET A 286 -3.20 -4.18 14.75
CA MET A 286 -3.04 -5.03 15.93
C MET A 286 -3.03 -4.17 17.19
N ASP A 287 -3.84 -4.55 18.17
CA ASP A 287 -3.93 -3.92 19.49
C ASP A 287 -4.14 -5.00 20.56
N ILE A 288 -3.12 -5.84 20.72
CA ILE A 288 -3.04 -6.84 21.78
C ILE A 288 -2.39 -6.18 22.99
N ALA A 289 -3.17 -6.03 24.06
CA ALA A 289 -2.71 -5.39 25.28
C ALA A 289 -1.38 -5.98 25.77
N ASP A 290 -0.38 -5.11 25.94
CA ASP A 290 0.96 -5.39 26.44
C ASP A 290 1.85 -6.26 25.52
N ASP A 291 1.54 -6.38 24.21
CA ASP A 291 2.43 -7.04 23.25
C ASP A 291 3.30 -6.02 22.47
N PRO A 292 4.63 -6.01 22.66
CA PRO A 292 5.51 -5.05 22.00
C PRO A 292 5.80 -5.37 20.52
N HIS A 293 5.33 -6.50 19.98
CA HIS A 293 5.53 -6.85 18.57
C HIS A 293 4.51 -6.17 17.65
N ASP A 294 3.37 -5.74 18.20
CA ASP A 294 2.28 -5.06 17.49
C ASP A 294 2.78 -3.86 16.70
N ASP A 295 3.68 -3.06 17.27
CA ASP A 295 4.27 -1.89 16.62
C ASP A 295 5.03 -2.26 15.33
N VAL A 296 5.63 -3.45 15.27
CA VAL A 296 6.35 -3.93 14.08
C VAL A 296 5.36 -4.34 13.00
N TYR A 297 4.32 -5.10 13.34
CA TYR A 297 3.25 -5.47 12.42
C TYR A 297 2.56 -4.22 11.83
N ASN A 298 2.21 -3.28 12.70
CA ASN A 298 1.48 -2.06 12.36
C ASN A 298 2.31 -1.07 11.54
N ALA A 299 3.65 -1.19 11.54
CA ALA A 299 4.53 -0.35 10.74
C ALA A 299 4.62 -0.78 9.27
N GLU A 300 4.09 -1.94 8.87
CA GLU A 300 4.18 -2.45 7.50
C GLU A 300 3.10 -1.94 6.53
N GLY A 301 2.06 -1.25 7.04
CA GLY A 301 0.97 -0.71 6.25
C GLY A 301 -0.31 -0.50 7.06
N SER A 302 -1.40 -0.18 6.37
CA SER A 302 -2.75 -0.10 6.94
C SER A 302 -3.70 -1.02 6.18
N GLN A 303 -4.83 -1.39 6.78
CA GLN A 303 -5.78 -2.31 6.16
C GLN A 303 -6.28 -1.76 4.82
N TYR A 304 -6.31 -2.60 3.77
CA TYR A 304 -6.98 -2.21 2.54
C TYR A 304 -8.49 -2.08 2.75
N GLN A 305 -9.10 -1.12 2.06
CA GLN A 305 -10.51 -0.77 2.19
C GLN A 305 -11.43 -1.98 2.01
N LEU A 306 -11.19 -2.83 1.01
CA LEU A 306 -12.00 -4.03 0.77
C LEU A 306 -12.11 -4.92 2.02
N TYR A 307 -10.98 -5.13 2.70
CA TYR A 307 -10.93 -6.00 3.87
C TYR A 307 -11.60 -5.32 5.07
N ALA A 308 -11.42 -4.01 5.24
CA ALA A 308 -12.11 -3.23 6.26
C ALA A 308 -13.64 -3.22 6.07
N ASP A 309 -14.12 -2.98 4.84
CA ASP A 309 -15.55 -2.91 4.50
C ASP A 309 -16.25 -4.27 4.72
N LEU A 310 -15.53 -5.37 4.52
CA LEU A 310 -16.00 -6.73 4.77
C LEU A 310 -15.79 -7.20 6.22
N GLY A 311 -15.21 -6.36 7.07
CA GLY A 311 -14.98 -6.64 8.49
C GLY A 311 -13.94 -7.73 8.73
N ALA A 312 -12.94 -7.84 7.85
CA ALA A 312 -11.85 -8.78 8.04
C ALA A 312 -11.05 -8.43 9.30
N SER A 313 -10.73 -9.45 10.10
CA SER A 313 -9.93 -9.34 11.32
C SER A 313 -8.71 -10.22 11.21
N TRP A 314 -7.69 -9.89 11.98
CA TRP A 314 -6.44 -10.61 11.97
C TRP A 314 -6.48 -11.96 12.71
N ASP A 315 -7.36 -12.13 13.70
CA ASP A 315 -7.41 -13.29 14.60
C ASP A 315 -8.55 -14.28 14.33
N THR A 316 -9.33 -14.05 13.27
CA THR A 316 -10.49 -14.89 12.93
C THR A 316 -10.47 -15.30 11.45
N PRO A 317 -11.20 -16.38 11.09
CA PRO A 317 -11.43 -16.73 9.70
C PRO A 317 -12.08 -15.59 8.90
N ASN A 318 -11.63 -15.39 7.65
CA ASN A 318 -12.13 -14.35 6.75
C ASN A 318 -12.43 -14.94 5.37
N ASP A 319 -13.71 -15.02 5.00
CA ASP A 319 -14.14 -15.62 3.73
C ASP A 319 -13.51 -14.94 2.49
N ILE A 320 -13.22 -13.64 2.57
CA ILE A 320 -12.59 -12.88 1.47
C ILE A 320 -11.10 -13.21 1.26
N LEU A 321 -10.42 -13.70 2.30
CA LEU A 321 -9.01 -14.10 2.27
C LEU A 321 -8.80 -15.60 2.00
N ALA A 322 -9.86 -16.40 2.19
CA ALA A 322 -9.86 -17.82 1.87
C ALA A 322 -9.82 -18.06 0.35
N ILE A 323 -8.88 -18.90 -0.11
CA ILE A 323 -8.75 -19.27 -1.52
C ILE A 323 -9.06 -20.77 -1.66
N SER A 324 -10.10 -21.08 -2.43
CA SER A 324 -10.55 -22.47 -2.61
C SER A 324 -9.43 -23.38 -3.15
N GLY A 325 -9.14 -24.45 -2.43
CA GLY A 325 -8.11 -25.43 -2.82
C GLY A 325 -6.67 -25.01 -2.49
N VAL A 326 -6.48 -23.89 -1.79
CA VAL A 326 -5.15 -23.40 -1.36
C VAL A 326 -5.05 -23.52 0.15
N GLU A 327 -4.13 -24.36 0.63
CA GLU A 327 -3.93 -24.57 2.07
C GLU A 327 -3.36 -23.33 2.76
N ARG A 328 -2.38 -22.66 2.11
CA ARG A 328 -1.76 -21.42 2.58
C ARG A 328 -1.27 -20.57 1.42
N TRP A 329 -1.20 -19.26 1.66
CA TRP A 329 -0.53 -18.31 0.79
C TRP A 329 0.26 -17.27 1.59
N TRP A 330 1.35 -16.77 1.00
CA TRP A 330 2.34 -15.95 1.70
C TRP A 330 1.88 -14.51 1.93
N GLU A 331 2.24 -13.99 3.10
CA GLU A 331 2.33 -12.56 3.36
C GLU A 331 3.79 -12.12 3.29
N ARG A 332 4.06 -10.84 3.01
CA ARG A 332 5.44 -10.33 3.00
C ARG A 332 6.05 -10.12 4.39
N THR A 333 5.23 -10.20 5.44
CA THR A 333 5.61 -9.94 6.83
C THR A 333 6.49 -11.06 7.38
N ALA A 334 7.72 -10.72 7.79
CA ALA A 334 8.55 -11.61 8.59
C ALA A 334 8.05 -11.58 10.04
N ASP A 335 7.86 -12.73 10.67
CA ASP A 335 7.25 -12.83 12.01
C ASP A 335 8.15 -12.16 13.07
N PRO A 336 7.75 -11.01 13.66
CA PRO A 336 8.49 -10.34 14.71
C PRO A 336 8.55 -11.15 16.02
N MET A 337 7.64 -12.10 16.25
CA MET A 337 7.60 -12.92 17.46
C MET A 337 8.52 -14.14 17.37
N ASP A 338 8.82 -14.61 16.16
CA ASP A 338 9.66 -15.77 15.93
C ASP A 338 10.41 -15.66 14.59
N GLY A 339 11.71 -15.33 14.68
CA GLY A 339 12.56 -15.06 13.52
C GLY A 339 12.82 -16.27 12.62
N ARG A 340 12.12 -17.39 12.81
CA ARG A 340 12.16 -18.57 11.93
C ARG A 340 11.12 -18.52 10.82
N TYR A 341 10.14 -17.61 10.88
CA TYR A 341 8.95 -17.69 10.05
C TYR A 341 8.63 -16.39 9.29
N PHE A 342 7.86 -16.56 8.21
CA PHE A 342 7.05 -15.50 7.61
C PHE A 342 5.58 -15.79 7.85
N MET A 343 4.79 -14.72 7.93
CA MET A 343 3.35 -14.80 8.05
C MET A 343 2.71 -15.36 6.78
N CYS A 344 1.56 -15.99 6.94
CA CYS A 344 0.78 -16.56 5.86
C CYS A 344 -0.69 -16.67 6.27
N VAL A 345 -1.54 -16.66 5.25
CA VAL A 345 -2.98 -16.87 5.44
C VAL A 345 -3.31 -18.35 5.31
N GLY A 346 -4.13 -18.85 6.22
CA GLY A 346 -4.62 -20.24 6.21
C GLY A 346 -5.78 -20.49 5.24
N GLU A 347 -6.14 -21.76 5.07
CA GLU A 347 -7.26 -22.19 4.21
C GLU A 347 -8.60 -21.54 4.57
N ASP A 348 -8.79 -21.16 5.84
CA ASP A 348 -9.98 -20.48 6.34
C ASP A 348 -9.90 -18.95 6.25
N GLY A 349 -8.83 -18.41 5.65
CA GLY A 349 -8.62 -16.98 5.50
C GLY A 349 -8.11 -16.26 6.74
N THR A 350 -7.69 -16.96 7.80
CA THR A 350 -7.06 -16.32 8.96
C THR A 350 -5.60 -15.93 8.62
N PRO A 351 -5.21 -14.64 8.72
CA PRO A 351 -3.85 -14.16 8.40
C PRO A 351 -2.84 -14.32 9.56
N TRP A 352 -3.17 -15.11 10.59
CA TRP A 352 -2.34 -15.30 11.79
C TRP A 352 -1.66 -16.68 11.84
N TYR A 353 -1.18 -17.15 10.69
CA TYR A 353 -0.30 -18.33 10.63
C TYR A 353 1.10 -17.91 10.20
N ALA A 354 2.09 -18.74 10.52
CA ALA A 354 3.46 -18.51 10.11
C ALA A 354 4.13 -19.83 9.74
N HIS A 355 5.08 -19.79 8.81
CA HIS A 355 5.81 -20.97 8.35
C HIS A 355 7.24 -20.67 7.94
N THR A 356 8.05 -21.73 7.87
CA THR A 356 9.45 -21.64 7.46
C THR A 356 9.57 -21.16 6.01
N PRO A 357 10.51 -20.25 5.72
CA PRO A 357 10.64 -19.58 4.42
C PRO A 357 10.82 -20.53 3.22
N LYS A 358 11.33 -21.74 3.45
CA LYS A 358 11.60 -22.73 2.40
C LYS A 358 10.36 -23.46 1.89
N ASN A 359 9.22 -23.36 2.58
CA ASN A 359 8.00 -24.04 2.18
C ASN A 359 7.42 -23.39 0.91
N GLU A 360 6.91 -24.20 -0.01
CA GLU A 360 6.19 -23.67 -1.18
C GLU A 360 4.72 -23.45 -0.83
N PHE A 361 4.26 -22.21 -0.93
CA PHE A 361 2.85 -21.84 -0.75
C PHE A 361 2.37 -20.95 -1.88
N GLY A 362 1.05 -20.74 -1.91
CA GLY A 362 0.41 -19.87 -2.88
C GLY A 362 0.95 -18.44 -2.83
N VAL A 363 1.01 -17.80 -3.99
CA VAL A 363 1.38 -16.39 -4.10
C VAL A 363 0.15 -15.59 -4.55
N VAL A 364 -0.27 -14.65 -3.70
CA VAL A 364 -1.20 -13.58 -4.08
C VAL A 364 -0.40 -12.42 -4.62
N MET A 365 -0.84 -11.86 -5.75
CA MET A 365 -0.17 -10.76 -6.44
C MET A 365 -0.97 -9.47 -6.28
N CYS A 366 -0.31 -8.42 -5.83
CA CYS A 366 -0.84 -7.06 -5.79
C CYS A 366 -0.04 -6.14 -6.72
N PHE A 367 -0.74 -5.14 -7.29
CA PHE A 367 -0.14 -4.03 -8.05
C PHE A 367 -1.03 -2.79 -8.02
N CYS A 368 -0.44 -1.62 -8.25
CA CYS A 368 -1.17 -0.37 -8.46
C CYS A 368 -1.17 0.00 -9.94
N VAL A 369 -2.22 0.70 -10.38
CA VAL A 369 -2.31 1.32 -11.72
C VAL A 369 -2.52 2.81 -11.65
#